data_AF-A0A962FKI5-F1
#
_entry.id   AF-A0A962FKI5-F1
#
_cell.length_a   1.000
_cell.length_b   1.000
_cell.length_c   1.000
_cell.angle_alpha   90.00
_cell.angle_beta   90.00
_cell.angle_gamma   90.00
#
_symmetry.space_group_name_H-M   'P 1'
#
loop_
_entity.id
_entity.type
_entity.pdbx_description
1 polymer ?
#
loop_
_entity_poly.entity_id
_entity_poly.type
_entity_poly.pdbx_seq_one_letter_code
_entity_poly.pdbx_strand_id
1 'polypeptide(L)'
;MPVLLALPSQAFAAKLPEILVSASNPVPACVTPGRLNAMVKSLNPSVDRRFEEVARAYRKHGRALGVRWDFAYFQMLVETNSLFKEGKARRGGVSPDQNNFAGLGAVGDDDEGESFDDIQTGALAHLQHILLYAGVTSKAPVAERTRKVQEWKIVHPWAQRLRRPVTYRDLLGKWAPKDRPYHRGIEQMAKMFFDDFCKIADPDGGLDGETMQVSKVRPQAPAKPKTLEELTGPSPDVPTRSSLGAAKLAKAVTPPTPPPAVTPPVAPAVVKPAAPEAPAAKRPARKPAAPLVTASAGGVARLPVPKPVPAMQPCRIWTASYGGKRATLIKSVTGAVVNYTVLDVNEGAEERETKAFIEAYARGGALLARYKEQAKAMQKAFELCPEG
;
A
#
# COMPACT_ATOMS: atom_id res chain seq x y z
N MET A 1 -5.54 -55.57 11.33
CA MET A 1 -4.62 -54.68 10.60
C MET A 1 -5.45 -53.55 9.99
N PRO A 2 -5.52 -52.36 10.61
CA PRO A 2 -6.25 -51.26 10.00
C PRO A 2 -5.44 -50.70 8.83
N VAL A 3 -6.10 -50.59 7.67
CA VAL A 3 -5.53 -50.01 6.46
C VAL A 3 -5.42 -48.50 6.66
N LEU A 4 -4.19 -48.01 6.81
CA LEU A 4 -3.89 -46.59 6.82
C LEU A 4 -4.09 -46.06 5.38
N LEU A 5 -5.22 -45.39 5.14
CA LEU A 5 -5.44 -44.61 3.91
C LEU A 5 -4.53 -43.38 3.96
N ALA A 6 -3.38 -43.48 3.29
CA ALA A 6 -2.51 -42.35 3.05
C ALA A 6 -3.23 -41.34 2.16
N LEU A 7 -3.59 -40.18 2.72
CA LEU A 7 -4.06 -39.04 1.94
C LEU A 7 -2.92 -38.57 1.00
N PRO A 8 -3.21 -38.27 -0.27
CA PRO A 8 -2.19 -37.80 -1.19
C PRO A 8 -1.61 -36.47 -0.67
N SER A 9 -0.28 -36.41 -0.53
CA SER A 9 0.42 -35.15 -0.30
C SER A 9 0.07 -34.20 -1.45
N GLN A 10 -0.65 -33.12 -1.13
CA GLN A 10 -0.81 -31.99 -2.04
C GLN A 10 0.58 -31.36 -2.22
N ALA A 11 1.30 -31.80 -3.25
CA ALA A 11 2.45 -31.07 -3.74
C ALA A 11 1.94 -29.71 -4.24
N PHE A 12 2.10 -28.67 -3.40
CA PHE A 12 1.88 -27.29 -3.78
C PHE A 12 2.98 -26.88 -4.77
N ALA A 13 2.75 -27.10 -6.06
CA ALA A 13 3.49 -26.39 -7.09
C ALA A 13 3.23 -24.90 -6.88
N ALA A 14 4.27 -24.14 -6.52
CA ALA A 14 4.18 -22.74 -6.08
C ALA A 14 3.64 -21.81 -7.18
N LYS A 15 2.32 -21.78 -7.32
CA LYS A 15 1.59 -20.63 -7.85
C LYS A 15 0.95 -19.94 -6.67
N LEU A 16 1.26 -18.65 -6.49
CA LEU A 16 0.58 -17.81 -5.52
C LEU A 16 -0.94 -17.86 -5.76
N PRO A 17 -1.76 -18.15 -4.73
CA PRO A 17 -3.19 -18.43 -4.90
C PRO A 17 -4.02 -17.17 -5.14
N GLU A 18 -5.30 -17.37 -5.42
CA GLU A 18 -6.31 -16.30 -5.40
C GLU A 18 -6.36 -15.64 -4.01
N ILE A 19 -6.61 -14.34 -3.96
CA ILE A 19 -6.70 -13.57 -2.71
C ILE A 19 -7.91 -14.01 -1.87
N LEU A 20 -9.02 -14.33 -2.53
CA LEU A 20 -10.26 -14.74 -1.86
C LEU A 20 -10.31 -16.24 -1.66
N VAL A 21 -10.85 -16.66 -0.53
CA VAL A 21 -11.14 -18.07 -0.25
C VAL A 21 -12.31 -18.54 -1.11
N SER A 22 -12.21 -19.76 -1.61
CA SER A 22 -13.31 -20.46 -2.28
C SER A 22 -13.26 -21.94 -1.92
N ALA A 23 -14.27 -22.72 -2.34
CA ALA A 23 -14.30 -24.16 -2.11
C ALA A 23 -13.08 -24.89 -2.70
N SER A 24 -12.55 -24.41 -3.83
CA SER A 24 -11.34 -24.93 -4.48
C SER A 24 -10.06 -24.23 -4.02
N ASN A 25 -10.17 -23.17 -3.21
CA ASN A 25 -9.06 -22.36 -2.72
C ASN A 25 -9.18 -22.12 -1.19
N PRO A 26 -9.28 -23.17 -0.35
CA PRO A 26 -9.34 -22.99 1.10
C PRO A 26 -7.95 -22.65 1.68
N VAL A 27 -7.93 -22.06 2.86
CA VAL A 27 -6.70 -22.05 3.68
C VAL A 27 -6.48 -23.47 4.23
N PRO A 28 -5.32 -24.11 4.00
CA PRO A 28 -5.08 -25.48 4.46
C PRO A 28 -5.19 -25.61 5.98
N ALA A 29 -5.76 -26.71 6.46
CA ALA A 29 -5.96 -26.95 7.90
C ALA A 29 -4.65 -27.00 8.70
N CYS A 30 -3.52 -27.30 8.05
CA CYS A 30 -2.22 -27.25 8.71
C CYS A 30 -1.74 -25.83 9.02
N VAL A 31 -2.32 -24.79 8.41
CA VAL A 31 -1.97 -23.40 8.71
C VAL A 31 -2.60 -22.99 10.04
N THR A 32 -1.82 -23.11 11.11
CA THR A 32 -2.24 -22.77 12.47
C THR A 32 -1.33 -21.72 13.09
N PRO A 33 -1.82 -20.91 14.07
CA PRO A 33 -0.99 -19.93 14.75
C PRO A 33 0.27 -20.53 15.38
N GLY A 34 0.18 -21.69 16.03
CA GLY A 34 1.33 -22.35 16.64
C GLY A 34 2.42 -22.72 15.63
N ARG A 35 2.05 -23.29 14.48
CA ARG A 35 3.02 -23.62 13.41
C ARG A 35 3.61 -22.39 12.74
N LEU A 36 2.81 -21.34 12.52
CA LEU A 36 3.31 -20.07 12.00
C LEU A 36 4.29 -19.40 12.97
N ASN A 37 4.00 -19.45 14.27
CA ASN A 37 4.89 -18.95 15.31
C ASN A 37 6.19 -19.76 15.39
N ALA A 38 6.13 -21.09 15.23
CA ALA A 38 7.33 -21.92 15.12
C ALA A 38 8.21 -21.53 13.93
N MET A 39 7.60 -21.26 12.77
CA MET A 39 8.32 -20.77 11.59
C MET A 39 8.97 -19.40 11.86
N VAL A 40 8.25 -18.46 12.47
CA VAL A 40 8.80 -17.14 12.83
C VAL A 40 9.98 -17.28 13.79
N LYS A 41 9.89 -18.13 14.81
CA LYS A 41 11.01 -18.39 15.75
C LYS A 41 12.22 -19.02 15.06
N SER A 42 12.00 -19.91 14.09
CA SER A 42 13.07 -20.47 13.25
C SER A 42 13.76 -19.39 12.42
N LEU A 43 12.99 -18.46 11.86
CA LEU A 43 13.51 -17.34 11.07
C LEU A 43 14.20 -16.30 11.95
N ASN A 44 13.63 -15.97 13.11
CA ASN A 44 14.06 -14.93 14.04
C ASN A 44 13.98 -15.44 15.50
N PRO A 45 15.06 -16.05 16.03
CA PRO A 45 15.06 -16.59 17.40
C PRO A 45 14.88 -15.52 18.49
N SER A 46 15.19 -14.26 18.20
CA SER A 46 15.06 -13.12 19.12
C SER A 46 13.80 -12.30 18.87
N VAL A 47 12.80 -12.85 18.17
CA VAL A 47 11.53 -12.15 17.92
C VAL A 47 10.86 -11.78 19.25
N ASP A 48 10.33 -10.55 19.32
CA ASP A 48 9.55 -10.11 20.48
C ASP A 48 8.32 -11.00 20.65
N ARG A 49 8.10 -11.49 21.88
CA ARG A 49 6.98 -12.35 22.25
C ARG A 49 5.63 -11.73 21.89
N ARG A 50 5.49 -10.40 21.87
CA ARG A 50 4.22 -9.75 21.47
C ARG A 50 3.77 -10.16 20.07
N PHE A 51 4.72 -10.47 19.17
CA PHE A 51 4.38 -10.87 17.81
C PHE A 51 3.82 -12.29 17.67
N GLU A 52 3.81 -13.09 18.75
CA GLU A 52 3.11 -14.39 18.76
C GLU A 52 1.59 -14.25 18.53
N GLU A 53 1.02 -13.07 18.79
CA GLU A 53 -0.40 -12.78 18.55
C GLU A 53 -0.72 -12.54 17.06
N VAL A 54 0.27 -12.13 16.25
CA VAL A 54 0.05 -11.72 14.85
C VAL A 54 -0.60 -12.85 14.05
N ALA A 55 -0.15 -14.11 14.22
CA ALA A 55 -0.74 -15.24 13.52
C ALA A 55 -2.22 -15.47 13.88
N ARG A 56 -2.60 -15.24 15.15
CA ARG A 56 -4.00 -15.32 15.59
C ARG A 56 -4.82 -14.18 15.01
N ALA A 57 -4.29 -12.96 14.98
CA ALA A 57 -4.94 -11.79 14.41
C ALA A 57 -5.24 -11.99 12.91
N TYR A 58 -4.26 -12.45 12.12
CA TYR A 58 -4.44 -12.74 10.70
C TYR A 58 -5.46 -13.86 10.47
N ARG A 59 -5.42 -14.94 11.26
CA ARG A 59 -6.43 -16.02 11.16
C ARG A 59 -7.84 -15.50 11.43
N LYS A 60 -8.03 -14.76 12.53
CA LYS A 60 -9.33 -14.22 12.95
C LYS A 60 -9.90 -13.29 11.89
N HIS A 61 -9.17 -12.24 11.52
CA HIS A 61 -9.65 -11.26 10.55
C HIS A 61 -9.73 -11.84 9.14
N GLY A 62 -8.78 -12.68 8.75
CA GLY A 62 -8.75 -13.34 7.46
C GLY A 62 -9.96 -14.24 7.22
N ARG A 63 -10.34 -15.04 8.23
CA ARG A 63 -11.55 -15.85 8.18
C ARG A 63 -12.81 -14.99 8.07
N ALA A 64 -12.92 -13.93 8.87
CA ALA A 64 -14.06 -13.02 8.85
C ALA A 64 -14.22 -12.31 7.49
N LEU A 65 -13.10 -11.99 6.83
CA LEU A 65 -13.07 -11.29 5.55
C LEU A 65 -13.07 -12.23 4.32
N GLY A 66 -12.99 -13.55 4.51
CA GLY A 66 -12.90 -14.51 3.41
C GLY A 66 -11.60 -14.40 2.59
N VAL A 67 -10.50 -13.99 3.22
CA VAL A 67 -9.18 -13.81 2.58
C VAL A 67 -8.31 -15.05 2.80
N ARG A 68 -7.50 -15.41 1.79
CA ARG A 68 -6.37 -16.35 1.88
C ARG A 68 -5.26 -15.80 2.75
N TRP A 69 -5.57 -15.67 4.03
CA TRP A 69 -4.79 -14.95 5.03
C TRP A 69 -3.42 -15.56 5.30
N ASP A 70 -3.23 -16.83 4.98
CA ASP A 70 -1.94 -17.51 5.02
C ASP A 70 -0.92 -16.79 4.11
N PHE A 71 -1.33 -16.42 2.90
CA PHE A 71 -0.48 -15.68 1.98
C PHE A 71 -0.35 -14.20 2.33
N ALA A 72 -1.37 -13.56 2.92
CA ALA A 72 -1.21 -12.24 3.54
C ALA A 72 -0.20 -12.26 4.69
N TYR A 73 -0.17 -13.35 5.48
CA TYR A 73 0.79 -13.54 6.56
C TYR A 73 2.21 -13.73 6.01
N PHE A 74 2.39 -14.55 4.97
CA PHE A 74 3.69 -14.68 4.30
C PHE A 74 4.17 -13.36 3.69
N GLN A 75 3.25 -12.58 3.11
CA GLN A 75 3.53 -11.22 2.66
C GLN A 75 4.01 -10.33 3.81
N MET A 76 3.32 -10.34 4.95
CA MET A 76 3.74 -9.63 6.16
C MET A 76 5.14 -10.02 6.60
N LEU A 77 5.51 -11.30 6.56
CA LEU A 77 6.87 -11.74 6.91
C LEU A 77 7.94 -11.19 5.98
N VAL A 78 7.60 -10.90 4.71
CA VAL A 78 8.52 -10.24 3.78
C VAL A 78 8.62 -8.76 4.10
N GLU A 79 7.48 -8.07 4.26
CA GLU A 79 7.40 -6.63 4.55
C GLU A 79 8.14 -6.27 5.82
N THR A 80 7.98 -7.12 6.83
CA THR A 80 8.49 -6.87 8.16
C THR A 80 9.92 -7.38 8.37
N ASN A 81 10.55 -7.89 7.30
CA ASN A 81 11.82 -8.61 7.42
C ASN A 81 11.75 -9.72 8.50
N SER A 82 10.60 -10.39 8.55
CA SER A 82 10.14 -11.41 9.49
C SER A 82 10.10 -10.94 10.95
N LEU A 83 9.48 -9.77 11.08
CA LEU A 83 9.30 -8.96 12.29
C LEU A 83 10.61 -8.73 13.03
N PHE A 84 11.42 -8.00 12.26
CA PHE A 84 12.31 -6.93 12.66
C PHE A 84 13.54 -7.33 13.47
N LYS A 85 14.21 -8.39 13.02
CA LYS A 85 15.64 -8.69 13.31
C LYS A 85 16.50 -7.42 13.42
N GLU A 86 17.29 -7.34 14.49
CA GLU A 86 18.28 -6.28 14.69
C GLU A 86 19.32 -6.25 13.55
N GLY A 87 19.77 -5.04 13.18
CA GLY A 87 20.93 -4.84 12.28
C GLY A 87 20.69 -5.06 10.78
N LYS A 88 19.49 -5.45 10.34
CA LYS A 88 19.12 -5.44 8.91
C LYS A 88 18.27 -4.21 8.62
N ALA A 89 18.67 -3.41 7.63
CA ALA A 89 17.99 -2.18 7.23
C ALA A 89 16.47 -2.35 7.24
N ARG A 90 15.77 -1.46 7.96
CA ARG A 90 14.30 -1.40 8.00
C ARG A 90 13.81 -1.25 6.56
N ARG A 91 13.35 -2.34 5.95
CA ARG A 91 12.67 -2.24 4.65
C ARG A 91 11.38 -1.46 4.89
N GLY A 92 11.27 -0.28 4.29
CA GLY A 92 10.05 0.53 4.31
C GLY A 92 9.88 1.47 5.50
N GLY A 93 10.93 1.79 6.27
CA GLY A 93 10.88 2.87 7.28
C GLY A 93 10.04 2.61 8.53
N VAL A 94 9.23 1.55 8.55
CA VAL A 94 8.31 1.24 9.66
C VAL A 94 9.03 0.59 10.85
N SER A 95 8.80 1.15 12.05
CA SER A 95 9.24 0.64 13.34
C SER A 95 8.31 -0.48 13.85
N PRO A 96 8.82 -1.46 14.63
CA PRO A 96 8.01 -2.48 15.29
C PRO A 96 6.77 -1.93 16.00
N ASP A 97 6.89 -0.79 16.68
CA ASP A 97 5.84 -0.25 17.56
C ASP A 97 4.66 0.35 16.82
N GLN A 98 4.78 0.55 15.50
CA GLN A 98 3.70 1.07 14.67
C GLN A 98 2.63 0.02 14.36
N ASN A 99 2.89 -1.26 14.63
CA ASN A 99 2.02 -2.40 14.24
C ASN A 99 1.62 -2.37 12.74
N ASN A 100 2.40 -1.70 11.89
CA ASN A 100 2.15 -1.60 10.46
C ASN A 100 2.88 -2.73 9.72
N PHE A 101 2.16 -3.84 9.60
CA PHE A 101 2.67 -5.11 9.07
C PHE A 101 2.77 -5.19 7.55
N ALA A 102 2.49 -4.08 6.87
CA ALA A 102 2.23 -4.02 5.44
C ALA A 102 2.86 -2.80 4.76
N GLY A 103 3.62 -1.99 5.49
CA GLY A 103 4.22 -0.76 4.97
C GLY A 103 3.18 0.25 4.48
N LEU A 104 1.96 0.23 5.04
CA LEU A 104 0.89 1.11 4.57
C LEU A 104 1.27 2.57 4.83
N GLY A 105 1.21 3.38 3.77
CA GLY A 105 1.50 4.81 3.87
C GLY A 105 2.98 5.19 3.88
N ALA A 106 3.92 4.23 3.87
CA ALA A 106 5.35 4.54 3.76
C ALA A 106 5.72 4.79 2.29
N VAL A 107 5.77 6.05 1.86
CA VAL A 107 6.09 6.44 0.47
C VAL A 107 7.53 6.94 0.36
N GLY A 108 8.49 6.04 0.53
CA GLY A 108 9.92 6.34 0.43
C GLY A 108 10.68 6.11 1.74
N ASP A 109 11.94 6.54 1.78
CA ASP A 109 12.84 6.26 2.90
C ASP A 109 12.61 7.18 4.12
N ASP A 110 11.86 8.28 3.95
CA ASP A 110 11.67 9.34 4.97
C ASP A 110 10.22 9.47 5.49
N ASP A 111 9.26 8.69 4.96
CA ASP A 111 7.88 8.66 5.46
C ASP A 111 7.69 7.49 6.42
N GLU A 112 7.35 7.76 7.69
CA GLU A 112 7.24 6.75 8.75
C GLU A 112 6.12 5.73 8.51
N GLY A 113 5.22 5.98 7.55
CA GLY A 113 4.04 5.15 7.30
C GLY A 113 2.96 5.31 8.37
N GLU A 114 1.83 4.66 8.17
CA GLU A 114 0.73 4.64 9.14
C GLU A 114 1.12 3.85 10.40
N SER A 115 0.49 4.20 11.52
CA SER A 115 0.65 3.50 12.81
C SER A 115 -0.72 3.04 13.31
N PHE A 116 -0.74 1.89 13.97
CA PHE A 116 -1.96 1.26 14.50
C PHE A 116 -1.79 0.95 15.98
N ASP A 117 -2.86 1.19 16.75
CA ASP A 117 -2.85 1.09 18.22
C ASP A 117 -2.45 -0.30 18.73
N ASP A 118 -2.82 -1.35 17.99
CA ASP A 118 -2.55 -2.73 18.37
C ASP A 118 -2.35 -3.68 17.17
N ILE A 119 -1.93 -4.91 17.47
CA ILE A 119 -1.69 -5.98 16.51
C ILE A 119 -2.96 -6.35 15.73
N GLN A 120 -4.12 -6.31 16.39
CA GLN A 120 -5.40 -6.66 15.76
C GLN A 120 -5.72 -5.65 14.65
N THR A 121 -5.59 -4.35 14.95
CA THR A 121 -5.84 -3.25 14.04
C THR A 121 -4.85 -3.25 12.89
N GLY A 122 -3.56 -3.47 13.17
CA GLY A 122 -2.53 -3.60 12.13
C GLY A 122 -2.76 -4.77 11.16
N ALA A 123 -3.15 -5.94 11.69
CA ALA A 123 -3.48 -7.11 10.87
C ALA A 123 -4.75 -6.87 10.02
N LEU A 124 -5.78 -6.27 10.63
CA LEU A 124 -7.00 -5.90 9.93
C LEU A 124 -6.72 -4.87 8.82
N ALA A 125 -5.88 -3.87 9.08
CA ALA A 125 -5.47 -2.86 8.12
C ALA A 125 -4.86 -3.49 6.86
N HIS A 126 -3.91 -4.42 7.04
CA HIS A 126 -3.28 -5.14 5.94
C HIS A 126 -4.31 -5.92 5.10
N LEU A 127 -5.14 -6.75 5.76
CA LEU A 127 -6.11 -7.60 5.08
C LEU A 127 -7.16 -6.78 4.32
N GLN A 128 -7.63 -5.67 4.90
CA GLN A 128 -8.54 -4.74 4.22
C GLN A 128 -7.88 -4.08 3.02
N HIS A 129 -6.58 -3.74 3.08
CA HIS A 129 -5.87 -3.19 1.94
C HIS A 129 -5.71 -4.22 0.81
N ILE A 130 -5.43 -5.49 1.14
CA ILE A 130 -5.37 -6.59 0.17
C ILE A 130 -6.71 -6.78 -0.56
N LEU A 131 -7.84 -6.68 0.15
CA LEU A 131 -9.17 -6.85 -0.44
C LEU A 131 -9.45 -5.88 -1.59
N LEU A 132 -8.87 -4.66 -1.55
CA LEU A 132 -9.00 -3.69 -2.63
C LEU A 132 -8.49 -4.24 -3.95
N TYR A 133 -7.38 -4.98 -3.93
CA TYR A 133 -6.81 -5.62 -5.12
C TYR A 133 -7.71 -6.71 -5.67
N ALA A 134 -8.47 -7.40 -4.81
CA ALA A 134 -9.51 -8.33 -5.22
C ALA A 134 -10.81 -7.65 -5.69
N GLY A 135 -10.85 -6.31 -5.72
CA GLY A 135 -12.02 -5.54 -6.11
C GLY A 135 -13.12 -5.50 -5.04
N VAL A 136 -12.78 -5.80 -3.78
CA VAL A 136 -13.71 -5.80 -2.64
C VAL A 136 -13.42 -4.60 -1.75
N THR A 137 -14.44 -3.79 -1.45
CA THR A 137 -14.31 -2.65 -0.52
C THR A 137 -14.69 -3.06 0.90
N SER A 138 -13.98 -2.51 1.90
CA SER A 138 -14.38 -2.57 3.30
C SER A 138 -15.32 -1.41 3.65
N LYS A 139 -16.36 -1.69 4.45
CA LYS A 139 -17.29 -0.66 4.97
C LYS A 139 -16.64 0.28 5.97
N ALA A 140 -15.69 -0.22 6.76
CA ALA A 140 -14.97 0.54 7.78
C ALA A 140 -13.46 0.25 7.65
N PRO A 141 -12.77 0.86 6.68
CA PRO A 141 -11.34 0.67 6.52
C PRO A 141 -10.58 1.37 7.65
N VAL A 142 -9.77 0.61 8.39
CA VAL A 142 -9.04 1.16 9.55
C VAL A 142 -7.85 2.00 9.11
N ALA A 143 -7.16 1.63 8.02
CA ALA A 143 -6.08 2.41 7.43
C ALA A 143 -6.60 3.57 6.57
N GLU A 144 -5.99 4.74 6.71
CA GLU A 144 -6.28 5.93 5.93
C GLU A 144 -5.97 5.71 4.45
N ARG A 145 -4.83 5.07 4.12
CA ARG A 145 -4.49 4.68 2.75
C ARG A 145 -5.59 3.82 2.12
N THR A 146 -6.14 2.87 2.87
CA THR A 146 -7.23 2.01 2.39
C THR A 146 -8.50 2.82 2.13
N ARG A 147 -8.86 3.76 3.02
CA ARG A 147 -9.99 4.69 2.80
C ARG A 147 -9.80 5.50 1.52
N LYS A 148 -8.64 6.14 1.36
CA LYS A 148 -8.30 6.96 0.18
C LYS A 148 -8.37 6.15 -1.12
N VAL A 149 -7.75 4.97 -1.16
CA VAL A 149 -7.74 4.13 -2.37
C VAL A 149 -9.14 3.63 -2.73
N GLN A 150 -10.00 3.33 -1.75
CA GLN A 150 -11.41 3.01 -1.98
C GLN A 150 -12.16 4.20 -2.57
N GLU A 151 -12.03 5.38 -1.96
CA GLU A 151 -12.70 6.60 -2.40
C GLU A 151 -12.34 6.98 -3.82
N TRP A 152 -11.06 6.84 -4.18
CA TRP A 152 -10.57 7.15 -5.52
C TRP A 152 -10.98 6.13 -6.59
N LYS A 153 -11.53 4.97 -6.19
CA LYS A 153 -11.98 3.88 -7.08
C LYS A 153 -10.91 3.41 -8.09
N ILE A 154 -9.63 3.55 -7.75
CA ILE A 154 -8.50 3.31 -8.68
C ILE A 154 -8.27 1.82 -8.94
N VAL A 155 -8.55 0.96 -7.96
CA VAL A 155 -8.19 -0.47 -8.03
C VAL A 155 -9.23 -1.31 -8.77
N HIS A 156 -10.52 -0.94 -8.69
CA HIS A 156 -11.61 -1.70 -9.30
C HIS A 156 -11.50 -1.85 -10.83
N PRO A 157 -11.18 -0.80 -11.62
CA PRO A 157 -11.05 -0.94 -13.07
C PRO A 157 -9.87 -1.85 -13.48
N TRP A 158 -8.80 -1.90 -12.68
CA TRP A 158 -7.67 -2.80 -12.96
C TRP A 158 -8.05 -4.25 -12.68
N ALA A 159 -8.60 -4.55 -11.50
CA ALA A 159 -8.99 -5.91 -11.12
C ALA A 159 -10.01 -6.48 -12.11
N GLN A 160 -11.00 -5.68 -12.53
CA GLN A 160 -12.01 -6.08 -13.51
C GLN A 160 -11.43 -6.45 -14.89
N ARG A 161 -10.31 -5.84 -15.30
CA ARG A 161 -9.66 -6.15 -16.60
C ARG A 161 -9.05 -7.54 -16.64
N LEU A 162 -8.73 -8.13 -15.50
CA LEU A 162 -8.12 -9.47 -15.44
C LEU A 162 -9.09 -10.58 -15.86
N ARG A 163 -10.41 -10.35 -15.78
CA ARG A 163 -11.47 -11.33 -16.13
C ARG A 163 -11.30 -12.70 -15.46
N ARG A 164 -10.63 -12.73 -14.31
CA ARG A 164 -10.44 -13.89 -13.43
C ARG A 164 -10.22 -13.40 -11.99
N PRO A 165 -10.35 -14.27 -10.98
CA PRO A 165 -9.97 -13.92 -9.62
C PRO A 165 -8.52 -13.42 -9.53
N VAL A 166 -8.33 -12.40 -8.69
CA VAL A 166 -7.02 -11.79 -8.46
C VAL A 166 -6.21 -12.68 -7.53
N THR A 167 -4.94 -12.90 -7.87
CA THR A 167 -4.01 -13.73 -7.12
C THR A 167 -2.97 -12.88 -6.40
N TYR A 168 -2.32 -13.45 -5.39
CA TYR A 168 -1.17 -12.80 -4.75
C TYR A 168 -0.02 -12.53 -5.73
N ARG A 169 0.03 -13.23 -6.88
CA ARG A 169 0.97 -12.90 -7.97
C ARG A 169 0.64 -11.57 -8.63
N ASP A 170 -0.63 -11.22 -8.74
CA ASP A 170 -1.10 -9.99 -9.40
C ASP A 170 -0.81 -8.73 -8.56
N LEU A 171 -0.45 -8.89 -7.29
CA LEU A 171 0.06 -7.79 -6.45
C LEU A 171 1.44 -7.29 -6.94
N LEU A 172 2.17 -8.08 -7.73
CA LEU A 172 3.44 -7.68 -8.31
C LEU A 172 3.29 -6.42 -9.17
N GLY A 173 4.18 -5.44 -8.96
CA GLY A 173 4.15 -4.19 -9.70
C GLY A 173 3.04 -3.22 -9.26
N LYS A 174 2.17 -3.64 -8.33
CA LYS A 174 1.09 -2.82 -7.76
C LYS A 174 1.32 -2.50 -6.29
N TRP A 175 1.68 -3.53 -5.52
CA TRP A 175 2.00 -3.39 -4.10
C TRP A 175 3.44 -2.89 -3.89
N ALA A 176 4.41 -3.50 -4.58
CA ALA A 176 5.82 -3.14 -4.52
C ALA A 176 6.37 -2.93 -5.96
N PRO A 177 6.17 -1.74 -6.57
CA PRO A 177 6.52 -1.50 -7.97
C PRO A 177 8.01 -1.63 -8.29
N LYS A 178 8.86 -1.33 -7.29
CA LYS A 178 10.32 -1.31 -7.41
C LYS A 178 10.99 -2.65 -7.07
N ASP A 179 10.26 -3.61 -6.49
CA ASP A 179 10.84 -4.87 -6.01
C ASP A 179 10.46 -6.04 -6.95
N ARG A 180 11.22 -6.16 -8.06
CA ARG A 180 10.96 -7.15 -9.12
C ARG A 180 10.90 -8.63 -8.63
N PRO A 181 11.63 -9.07 -7.59
CA PRO A 181 11.46 -10.40 -7.01
C PRO A 181 10.49 -10.47 -5.80
N TYR A 182 9.69 -9.44 -5.50
CA TYR A 182 8.81 -9.40 -4.31
C TYR A 182 7.98 -10.67 -4.07
N HIS A 183 7.29 -11.15 -5.12
CA HIS A 183 6.49 -12.37 -5.09
C HIS A 183 7.32 -13.61 -4.72
N ARG A 184 8.61 -13.66 -5.08
CA ARG A 184 9.51 -14.77 -4.72
C ARG A 184 9.73 -14.84 -3.22
N GLY A 185 9.72 -13.71 -2.51
CA GLY A 185 9.78 -13.69 -1.06
C GLY A 185 8.57 -14.39 -0.45
N ILE A 186 7.37 -14.07 -0.94
CA ILE A 186 6.12 -14.71 -0.51
C ILE A 186 6.14 -16.20 -0.85
N GLU A 187 6.55 -16.57 -2.05
CA GLU A 187 6.68 -17.96 -2.49
C GLU A 187 7.69 -18.74 -1.63
N GLN A 188 8.82 -18.13 -1.24
CA GLN A 188 9.82 -18.75 -0.37
C GLN A 188 9.28 -18.99 1.04
N MET A 189 8.59 -17.99 1.63
CA MET A 189 7.97 -18.15 2.94
C MET A 189 6.88 -19.23 2.92
N ALA A 190 6.03 -19.23 1.88
CA ALA A 190 5.01 -20.25 1.70
C ALA A 190 5.63 -21.65 1.54
N LYS A 191 6.65 -21.78 0.69
CA LYS A 191 7.35 -23.05 0.47
C LYS A 191 7.96 -23.59 1.77
N MET A 192 8.69 -22.76 2.51
CA MET A 192 9.25 -23.14 3.81
C MET A 192 8.15 -23.58 4.78
N PHE A 193 7.05 -22.83 4.88
CA PHE A 193 5.94 -23.21 5.73
C PHE A 193 5.36 -24.59 5.35
N PHE A 194 4.99 -24.78 4.09
CA PHE A 194 4.31 -25.99 3.64
C PHE A 194 5.22 -27.22 3.62
N ASP A 195 6.51 -27.04 3.35
CA ASP A 195 7.47 -28.14 3.32
C ASP A 195 7.90 -28.58 4.71
N ASP A 196 8.09 -27.63 5.64
CA ASP A 196 8.75 -27.92 6.91
C ASP A 196 7.79 -27.82 8.11
N PHE A 197 6.93 -26.80 8.16
CA PHE A 197 6.12 -26.48 9.36
C PHE A 197 4.68 -27.01 9.29
N CYS A 198 4.11 -27.17 8.10
CA CYS A 198 2.79 -27.78 7.91
C CYS A 198 2.77 -29.26 8.33
N LYS A 199 3.95 -29.90 8.43
CA LYS A 199 4.13 -31.33 8.74
C LYS A 199 4.43 -31.61 10.20
N ILE A 200 4.83 -30.62 11.00
CA ILE A 200 5.11 -30.83 12.43
C ILE A 200 3.81 -30.91 13.24
N ALA A 201 3.90 -31.52 14.42
CA ALA A 201 2.85 -31.39 15.43
C ALA A 201 2.65 -29.90 15.74
N ASP A 202 1.39 -29.47 15.88
CA ASP A 202 1.11 -28.08 16.21
C ASP A 202 1.64 -27.79 17.63
N PRO A 203 2.58 -26.86 17.81
CA PRO A 203 3.11 -26.51 19.13
C PRO A 203 2.04 -26.07 20.14
N ASP A 204 0.94 -25.50 19.65
CA ASP A 204 -0.18 -25.08 20.49
C ASP A 204 -1.23 -26.19 20.69
N GLY A 205 -0.93 -27.43 20.30
CA GLY A 205 -1.81 -28.59 20.47
C GLY A 205 -2.91 -28.73 19.42
N GLY A 206 -2.92 -27.91 18.37
CA GLY A 206 -3.85 -28.03 17.23
C GLY A 206 -5.32 -27.70 17.55
N LEU A 207 -5.60 -27.38 18.81
CA LEU A 207 -6.88 -27.00 19.34
C LEU A 207 -6.70 -25.62 19.96
N ASP A 208 -6.82 -24.58 19.15
CA ASP A 208 -7.22 -23.31 19.72
C ASP A 208 -8.58 -23.50 20.39
N GLY A 209 -8.57 -23.44 21.73
CA GLY A 209 -9.75 -23.50 22.58
C GLY A 209 -10.70 -22.34 22.31
N GLU A 210 -11.42 -22.41 21.19
CA GLU A 210 -12.55 -21.54 20.89
C GLU A 210 -13.83 -22.20 21.42
N THR A 211 -13.83 -22.56 22.71
CA THR A 211 -15.05 -22.51 23.51
C THR A 211 -15.38 -21.04 23.77
N MET A 212 -15.82 -20.33 22.73
CA MET A 212 -16.84 -19.31 22.96
C MET A 212 -18.07 -20.07 23.47
N GLN A 213 -18.63 -19.64 24.59
CA GLN A 213 -19.81 -20.23 25.19
C GLN A 213 -20.96 -20.29 24.18
N VAL A 214 -21.10 -21.43 23.49
CA VAL A 214 -22.29 -21.73 22.70
C VAL A 214 -23.38 -22.08 23.70
N SER A 215 -24.12 -21.07 24.13
CA SER A 215 -25.50 -21.32 24.55
C SER A 215 -26.19 -22.01 23.37
N LYS A 216 -26.52 -23.29 23.55
CA LYS A 216 -27.19 -24.22 22.63
C LYS A 216 -27.72 -23.58 21.34
N VAL A 217 -26.97 -23.72 20.24
CA VAL A 217 -27.55 -23.65 18.90
C VAL A 217 -27.41 -25.02 18.25
N ARG A 218 -28.57 -25.56 17.88
CA ARG A 218 -28.77 -26.85 17.21
C ARG A 218 -28.00 -26.89 15.88
N PRO A 219 -27.49 -28.06 15.43
CA PRO A 219 -26.72 -28.14 14.19
C PRO A 219 -27.55 -27.67 12.99
N GLN A 220 -27.06 -26.67 12.25
CA GLN A 220 -27.59 -26.33 10.93
C GLN A 220 -26.77 -27.02 9.83
N ALA A 221 -27.50 -27.57 8.86
CA ALA A 221 -27.00 -28.18 7.63
C ALA A 221 -26.16 -27.19 6.80
N PRO A 222 -25.27 -27.66 5.91
CA PRO A 222 -24.31 -26.81 5.21
C PRO A 222 -25.01 -25.73 4.38
N ALA A 223 -24.74 -24.47 4.72
CA ALA A 223 -25.33 -23.32 4.07
C ALA A 223 -24.76 -23.11 2.66
N LYS A 224 -25.65 -22.80 1.72
CA LYS A 224 -25.30 -22.40 0.34
C LYS A 224 -24.44 -21.13 0.35
N PRO A 225 -23.56 -20.93 -0.66
CA PRO A 225 -22.68 -19.78 -0.71
C PRO A 225 -23.50 -18.49 -0.75
N LYS A 226 -23.24 -17.59 0.20
CA LYS A 226 -23.88 -16.29 0.31
C LYS A 226 -23.24 -15.29 -0.67
N THR A 227 -24.06 -14.44 -1.27
CA THR A 227 -23.64 -13.35 -2.15
C THR A 227 -22.94 -12.24 -1.36
N LEU A 228 -22.03 -11.51 -2.04
CA LEU A 228 -21.11 -10.51 -1.49
C LEU A 228 -21.78 -9.36 -0.69
N GLU A 229 -23.08 -9.13 -0.86
CA GLU A 229 -23.85 -8.15 -0.09
C GLU A 229 -24.19 -8.64 1.33
N GLU A 230 -24.30 -9.95 1.54
CA GLU A 230 -24.77 -10.56 2.79
C GLU A 230 -23.68 -10.68 3.86
N LEU A 231 -22.40 -10.49 3.49
CA LEU A 231 -21.27 -10.37 4.42
C LEU A 231 -21.27 -9.04 5.18
N THR A 232 -22.30 -8.20 4.98
CA THR A 232 -22.33 -6.83 5.49
C THR A 232 -23.69 -6.40 6.07
N GLY A 233 -24.17 -7.10 7.10
CA GLY A 233 -25.29 -6.65 7.95
C GLY A 233 -24.86 -5.68 9.08
N PRO A 234 -25.79 -4.94 9.70
CA PRO A 234 -25.48 -3.87 10.66
C PRO A 234 -25.01 -4.43 12.02
N SER A 235 -24.11 -3.69 12.68
CA SER A 235 -23.67 -3.95 14.06
C SER A 235 -24.74 -3.50 15.07
N PRO A 236 -24.90 -4.16 16.23
CA PRO A 236 -25.85 -3.76 17.26
C PRO A 236 -25.42 -2.47 17.99
N ASP A 237 -26.42 -1.72 18.44
CA ASP A 237 -26.34 -0.44 19.11
C ASP A 237 -25.37 -0.40 20.31
N VAL A 238 -24.50 0.60 20.31
CA VAL A 238 -23.75 1.04 21.50
C VAL A 238 -24.66 1.98 22.30
N PRO A 239 -24.97 1.71 23.58
CA PRO A 239 -25.89 2.55 24.34
C PRO A 239 -25.25 3.89 24.68
N THR A 240 -25.82 4.96 24.12
CA THR A 240 -25.69 6.33 24.60
C THR A 240 -26.26 6.44 26.02
N ARG A 241 -25.41 6.74 27.01
CA ARG A 241 -25.86 7.33 28.27
C ARG A 241 -25.70 8.84 28.20
N SER A 242 -26.83 9.52 27.99
CA SER A 242 -26.98 10.94 28.23
C SER A 242 -27.12 11.23 29.73
N SER A 243 -26.53 12.36 30.11
CA SER A 243 -26.99 13.34 31.11
C SER A 243 -27.22 12.91 32.56
N LEU A 244 -26.34 13.39 33.43
CA LEU A 244 -26.75 14.11 34.64
C LEU A 244 -26.03 15.46 34.64
N GLY A 245 -26.83 16.53 34.67
CA GLY A 245 -26.36 17.89 34.61
C GLY A 245 -26.25 18.57 35.97
N ALA A 246 -25.70 19.77 35.86
CA ALA A 246 -25.95 20.96 36.68
C ALA A 246 -25.22 21.11 38.02
N ALA A 247 -24.33 22.10 37.99
CA ALA A 247 -24.24 23.20 38.96
C ALA A 247 -23.75 22.86 40.37
N LYS A 248 -22.42 23.01 40.57
CA LYS A 248 -21.81 23.89 41.57
C LYS A 248 -20.30 23.77 41.48
N LEU A 249 -19.66 24.85 41.01
CA LEU A 249 -18.37 25.41 41.49
C LEU A 249 -17.88 26.42 40.45
N ALA A 250 -18.51 27.60 40.47
CA ALA A 250 -17.88 28.80 39.95
C ALA A 250 -17.15 29.47 41.12
N LYS A 251 -15.82 29.50 41.10
CA LYS A 251 -14.99 30.70 41.29
C LYS A 251 -13.49 30.37 41.39
N ALA A 252 -12.73 31.29 40.78
CA ALA A 252 -11.28 31.52 40.89
C ALA A 252 -10.35 30.58 40.12
N VAL A 253 -10.10 30.88 38.83
CA VAL A 253 -8.75 30.97 38.24
C VAL A 253 -8.84 31.89 37.00
N THR A 254 -8.00 32.93 36.95
CA THR A 254 -7.76 33.82 35.80
C THR A 254 -7.17 33.08 34.59
N PRO A 255 -7.53 33.41 33.34
CA PRO A 255 -6.98 32.73 32.17
C PRO A 255 -5.49 33.08 31.97
N PRO A 256 -4.62 32.10 31.62
CA PRO A 256 -3.26 32.41 31.17
C PRO A 256 -3.28 32.93 29.73
N THR A 257 -2.44 33.93 29.48
CA THR A 257 -2.11 34.54 28.19
C THR A 257 -1.67 33.49 27.15
N PRO A 258 -2.07 33.60 25.87
CA PRO A 258 -1.60 32.69 24.83
C PRO A 258 -0.09 32.84 24.56
N PRO A 259 0.64 31.75 24.27
CA PRO A 259 2.06 31.83 23.90
C PRO A 259 2.22 32.42 22.49
N PRO A 260 3.32 33.15 22.22
CA PRO A 260 3.59 33.73 20.91
C PRO A 260 3.94 32.67 19.86
N ALA A 261 3.58 32.98 18.61
CA ALA A 261 3.84 32.17 17.42
C ALA A 261 5.33 31.78 17.28
N VAL A 262 5.57 30.48 17.07
CA VAL A 262 6.90 29.95 16.79
C VAL A 262 7.26 30.27 15.33
N THR A 263 8.26 31.13 15.17
CA THR A 263 8.93 31.44 13.89
C THR A 263 9.81 30.27 13.43
N PRO A 264 9.86 29.93 12.13
CA PRO A 264 10.83 28.97 11.59
C PRO A 264 12.26 29.57 11.56
N PRO A 265 13.32 28.74 11.63
CA PRO A 265 14.68 29.20 11.82
C PRO A 265 15.31 29.86 10.59
N VAL A 266 16.17 30.82 10.91
CA VAL A 266 17.00 31.68 10.05
C VAL A 266 17.95 30.88 9.15
N ALA A 267 17.96 31.17 7.85
CA ALA A 267 19.05 30.82 6.94
C ALA A 267 20.12 31.93 6.97
N PRO A 268 21.43 31.61 6.94
CA PRO A 268 22.47 32.64 6.95
C PRO A 268 22.55 33.38 5.61
N ALA A 269 22.73 34.69 5.71
CA ALA A 269 22.88 35.62 4.61
C ALA A 269 24.17 35.38 3.82
N VAL A 270 24.08 35.45 2.48
CA VAL A 270 25.21 35.82 1.62
C VAL A 270 24.76 36.92 0.66
N VAL A 271 25.62 37.93 0.63
CA VAL A 271 25.50 39.28 0.07
C VAL A 271 25.40 39.29 -1.46
N LYS A 272 24.47 40.09 -2.00
CA LYS A 272 24.52 40.58 -3.40
C LYS A 272 25.42 41.82 -3.46
N PRO A 273 26.08 42.06 -4.60
CA PRO A 273 25.82 43.34 -5.26
C PRO A 273 25.53 43.25 -6.76
N ALA A 274 24.56 44.09 -7.14
CA ALA A 274 24.41 44.92 -8.33
C ALA A 274 24.75 44.37 -9.73
N ALA A 275 23.73 44.50 -10.61
CA ALA A 275 23.89 44.58 -12.07
C ALA A 275 24.66 45.86 -12.48
N PRO A 276 25.14 45.90 -13.73
CA PRO A 276 24.53 46.89 -14.63
C PRO A 276 24.26 46.38 -16.07
N GLU A 277 23.22 46.99 -16.62
CA GLU A 277 22.91 47.38 -18.01
C GLU A 277 23.64 46.78 -19.24
N ALA A 278 22.82 46.57 -20.27
CA ALA A 278 23.17 46.18 -21.64
C ALA A 278 23.99 47.26 -22.37
N PRO A 279 24.59 46.93 -23.54
CA PRO A 279 23.87 47.31 -24.76
C PRO A 279 24.04 46.40 -26.01
N ALA A 280 23.06 46.59 -26.90
CA ALA A 280 23.12 46.65 -28.36
C ALA A 280 23.44 45.41 -29.23
N ALA A 281 22.49 45.19 -30.15
CA ALA A 281 22.44 44.24 -31.24
C ALA A 281 23.57 44.38 -32.28
N LYS A 282 23.91 43.25 -32.93
CA LYS A 282 24.27 43.12 -34.35
C LYS A 282 23.93 41.71 -34.86
N ARG A 283 23.17 41.64 -35.95
CA ARG A 283 22.96 40.50 -36.88
C ARG A 283 23.48 40.98 -38.26
N PRO A 284 23.53 40.18 -39.36
CA PRO A 284 23.39 38.72 -39.53
C PRO A 284 24.45 38.11 -40.51
N ALA A 285 24.47 36.77 -40.70
CA ALA A 285 24.84 36.17 -42.00
C ALA A 285 24.39 34.69 -42.16
N ARG A 286 23.39 34.53 -43.04
CA ARG A 286 23.10 33.51 -44.09
C ARG A 286 23.67 32.06 -44.07
N LYS A 287 22.75 31.11 -44.33
CA LYS A 287 22.92 29.69 -44.75
C LYS A 287 23.68 29.53 -46.09
N PRO A 288 24.13 28.31 -46.45
CA PRO A 288 23.37 27.54 -47.45
C PRO A 288 23.26 26.01 -47.19
N ALA A 289 22.50 25.38 -48.09
CA ALA A 289 21.89 24.05 -48.04
C ALA A 289 22.80 22.87 -48.41
N ALA A 290 22.26 21.67 -48.18
CA ALA A 290 22.79 20.34 -48.46
C ALA A 290 23.10 20.06 -49.94
N PRO A 291 23.78 18.92 -50.20
CA PRO A 291 23.41 18.06 -51.31
C PRO A 291 23.14 16.59 -50.90
N LEU A 292 22.18 16.02 -51.62
CA LEU A 292 21.87 14.59 -51.78
C LEU A 292 23.06 13.83 -52.40
N VAL A 293 23.36 12.62 -51.91
CA VAL A 293 24.04 11.57 -52.71
C VAL A 293 23.44 10.19 -52.43
N THR A 294 22.80 9.68 -53.47
CA THR A 294 22.51 8.32 -53.96
C THR A 294 22.57 7.08 -53.06
N ALA A 295 21.51 6.28 -53.20
CA ALA A 295 21.35 4.90 -52.75
C ALA A 295 22.30 3.91 -53.44
N SER A 296 22.62 2.83 -52.74
CA SER A 296 23.00 1.54 -53.32
C SER A 296 22.31 0.44 -52.51
N ALA A 297 21.54 -0.37 -53.22
CA ALA A 297 20.80 -1.51 -52.70
C ALA A 297 21.72 -2.72 -52.55
N GLY A 298 21.56 -3.46 -51.46
CA GLY A 298 22.19 -4.76 -51.29
C GLY A 298 22.02 -5.30 -49.87
N GLY A 299 21.20 -6.35 -49.71
CA GLY A 299 21.42 -7.34 -48.66
C GLY A 299 20.37 -7.46 -47.55
N VAL A 300 19.46 -8.41 -47.76
CA VAL A 300 18.82 -9.32 -46.78
C VAL A 300 18.07 -8.68 -45.61
N ALA A 301 16.73 -8.73 -45.69
CA ALA A 301 15.81 -8.37 -44.63
C ALA A 301 16.04 -9.23 -43.38
N ARG A 302 16.68 -8.64 -42.35
CA ARG A 302 16.55 -9.09 -40.97
C ARG A 302 15.23 -8.55 -40.43
N LEU A 303 14.41 -9.43 -39.87
CA LEU A 303 13.23 -9.06 -39.08
C LEU A 303 13.68 -8.02 -38.02
N PRO A 304 12.93 -6.93 -37.80
CA PRO A 304 13.32 -5.91 -36.85
C PRO A 304 13.37 -6.52 -35.44
N VAL A 305 14.57 -6.58 -34.87
CA VAL A 305 14.77 -6.77 -33.44
C VAL A 305 13.98 -5.65 -32.75
N PRO A 306 13.07 -5.95 -31.80
CA PRO A 306 12.36 -4.91 -31.08
C PRO A 306 13.40 -4.00 -30.42
N LYS A 307 13.34 -2.71 -30.75
CA LYS A 307 14.19 -1.69 -30.13
C LYS A 307 14.05 -1.83 -28.61
N PRO A 308 15.14 -1.74 -27.83
CA PRO A 308 15.05 -1.69 -26.39
C PRO A 308 14.04 -0.61 -26.00
N VAL A 309 12.99 -0.99 -25.29
CA VAL A 309 12.05 -0.03 -24.71
C VAL A 309 12.91 0.88 -23.83
N PRO A 310 12.91 2.22 -24.06
CA PRO A 310 13.68 3.13 -23.22
C PRO A 310 13.32 2.83 -21.76
N ALA A 311 14.32 2.66 -20.90
CA ALA A 311 14.08 2.52 -19.47
C ALA A 311 13.19 3.70 -19.03
N MET A 312 11.97 3.38 -18.58
CA MET A 312 11.08 4.40 -18.02
C MET A 312 11.83 5.11 -16.90
N GLN A 313 11.89 6.43 -16.97
CA GLN A 313 12.58 7.19 -15.93
C GLN A 313 11.89 6.94 -14.59
N PRO A 314 12.65 6.74 -13.50
CA PRO A 314 12.05 6.53 -12.19
C PRO A 314 11.12 7.69 -11.89
N CYS A 315 9.94 7.40 -11.36
CA CYS A 315 8.94 8.42 -11.12
C CYS A 315 8.31 8.26 -9.74
N ARG A 316 7.73 9.34 -9.21
CA ARG A 316 7.07 9.41 -7.91
C ARG A 316 5.79 10.22 -8.01
N ILE A 317 4.76 9.79 -7.29
CA ILE A 317 3.52 10.57 -7.17
C ILE A 317 3.48 11.22 -5.79
N TRP A 318 3.12 12.50 -5.77
CA TRP A 318 3.01 13.30 -4.56
C TRP A 318 1.61 13.89 -4.44
N THR A 319 1.18 14.16 -3.22
CA THR A 319 -0.03 14.95 -2.94
C THR A 319 0.32 16.18 -2.13
N ALA A 320 -0.30 17.31 -2.47
CA ALA A 320 -0.25 18.53 -1.68
C ALA A 320 -1.63 19.20 -1.72
N SER A 321 -1.91 20.10 -0.79
CA SER A 321 -3.23 20.75 -0.71
C SER A 321 -3.15 22.16 -0.15
N TYR A 322 -3.86 23.09 -0.80
CA TYR A 322 -4.25 24.40 -0.26
C TYR A 322 -5.66 24.38 0.34
N GLY A 323 -6.26 23.20 0.54
CA GLY A 323 -7.59 23.00 1.12
C GLY A 323 -8.76 23.09 0.13
N GLY A 324 -8.48 23.20 -1.17
CA GLY A 324 -9.51 23.40 -2.19
C GLY A 324 -10.13 22.11 -2.75
N LYS A 325 -11.21 22.26 -3.51
CA LYS A 325 -11.98 21.13 -4.08
C LYS A 325 -11.58 20.74 -5.50
N ARG A 326 -10.64 21.48 -6.12
CA ARG A 326 -10.16 21.24 -7.48
C ARG A 326 -8.74 20.73 -7.41
N ALA A 327 -8.29 20.03 -8.44
CA ALA A 327 -6.94 19.48 -8.43
C ALA A 327 -6.18 19.82 -9.70
N THR A 328 -4.88 20.07 -9.55
CA THR A 328 -3.94 20.22 -10.66
C THR A 328 -2.90 19.13 -10.62
N LEU A 329 -2.49 18.65 -11.79
CA LEU A 329 -1.42 17.68 -11.93
C LEU A 329 -0.18 18.39 -12.45
N ILE A 330 0.87 18.40 -11.64
CA ILE A 330 2.14 19.05 -11.92
C ILE A 330 3.17 17.97 -12.21
N LYS A 331 3.96 18.14 -13.27
CA LYS A 331 5.13 17.30 -13.54
C LYS A 331 6.39 18.12 -13.32
N SER A 332 7.29 17.63 -12.48
CA SER A 332 8.64 18.18 -12.33
C SER A 332 9.69 17.07 -12.47
N VAL A 333 10.94 17.47 -12.72
CA VAL A 333 12.05 16.52 -12.82
C VAL A 333 13.12 16.97 -11.84
N THR A 334 13.48 16.08 -10.92
CA THR A 334 14.54 16.31 -9.93
C THR A 334 15.62 15.25 -10.13
N GLY A 335 16.78 15.66 -10.65
CA GLY A 335 17.81 14.71 -11.08
C GLY A 335 17.28 13.79 -12.20
N ALA A 336 17.29 12.48 -11.95
CA ALA A 336 16.76 11.48 -12.88
C ALA A 336 15.30 11.07 -12.59
N VAL A 337 14.65 11.67 -11.57
CA VAL A 337 13.31 11.27 -11.11
C VAL A 337 12.24 12.23 -11.62
N VAL A 338 11.19 11.69 -12.22
CA VAL A 338 9.99 12.44 -12.63
C VAL A 338 8.98 12.46 -11.49
N ASN A 339 8.68 13.63 -10.95
CA ASN A 339 7.67 13.81 -9.91
C ASN A 339 6.34 14.25 -10.53
N TYR A 340 5.26 13.56 -10.17
CA TYR A 340 3.90 13.93 -10.51
C TYR A 340 3.16 14.35 -9.24
N THR A 341 2.95 15.64 -9.05
CA THR A 341 2.25 16.15 -7.86
C THR A 341 0.79 16.44 -8.20
N VAL A 342 -0.11 15.82 -7.46
CA VAL A 342 -1.53 16.18 -7.41
C VAL A 342 -1.70 17.24 -6.33
N LEU A 343 -1.98 18.47 -6.75
CA LEU A 343 -2.16 19.61 -5.85
C LEU A 343 -3.64 19.98 -5.79
N ASP A 344 -4.23 19.92 -4.60
CA ASP A 344 -5.57 20.47 -4.38
C ASP A 344 -5.50 21.99 -4.25
N VAL A 345 -6.33 22.66 -5.03
CA VAL A 345 -6.37 24.11 -5.19
C VAL A 345 -7.79 24.64 -5.06
N ASN A 346 -7.90 25.87 -4.58
CA ASN A 346 -9.17 26.55 -4.42
C ASN A 346 -9.77 26.91 -5.78
N GLU A 347 -11.09 26.83 -5.87
CA GLU A 347 -11.82 27.17 -7.10
C GLU A 347 -11.65 28.65 -7.44
N GLY A 348 -11.28 28.94 -8.69
CA GLY A 348 -10.94 30.29 -9.15
C GLY A 348 -9.50 30.73 -8.85
N ALA A 349 -8.74 29.94 -8.09
CA ALA A 349 -7.34 30.22 -7.76
C ALA A 349 -6.36 29.19 -8.34
N GLU A 350 -6.83 28.27 -9.19
CA GLU A 350 -6.07 27.10 -9.61
C GLU A 350 -4.74 27.47 -10.26
N GLU A 351 -4.73 28.49 -11.11
CA GLU A 351 -3.52 28.95 -11.80
C GLU A 351 -2.53 29.62 -10.84
N ARG A 352 -3.02 30.50 -9.97
CA ARG A 352 -2.19 31.22 -9.00
C ARG A 352 -1.55 30.26 -8.01
N GLU A 353 -2.33 29.36 -7.44
CA GLU A 353 -1.86 28.40 -6.42
C GLU A 353 -0.94 27.34 -7.02
N THR A 354 -1.25 26.83 -8.22
CA THR A 354 -0.35 25.92 -8.94
C THR A 354 0.98 26.58 -9.24
N LYS A 355 0.97 27.83 -9.73
CA LYS A 355 2.20 28.57 -10.03
C LYS A 355 3.04 28.80 -8.77
N ALA A 356 2.41 29.24 -7.68
CA ALA A 356 3.08 29.41 -6.40
C ALA A 356 3.72 28.11 -5.90
N PHE A 357 3.00 26.98 -6.02
CA PHE A 357 3.54 25.67 -5.65
C PHE A 357 4.73 25.26 -6.53
N ILE A 358 4.65 25.47 -7.84
CA ILE A 358 5.75 25.15 -8.77
C ILE A 358 7.00 25.96 -8.42
N GLU A 359 6.86 27.25 -8.17
CA GLU A 359 7.99 28.14 -7.84
C GLU A 359 8.66 27.75 -6.51
N ALA A 360 7.86 27.34 -5.52
CA ALA A 360 8.34 27.01 -4.19
C ALA A 360 8.90 25.58 -4.08
N TYR A 361 8.20 24.58 -4.64
CA TYR A 361 8.43 23.15 -4.32
C TYR A 361 8.73 22.28 -5.54
N ALA A 362 8.36 22.70 -6.75
CA ALA A 362 8.54 21.92 -7.96
C ALA A 362 9.26 22.75 -9.05
N ARG A 363 10.42 23.32 -8.70
CA ARG A 363 11.18 24.22 -9.60
C ARG A 363 11.43 23.59 -10.97
N GLY A 364 11.11 24.33 -12.02
CA GLY A 364 11.16 23.82 -13.41
C GLY A 364 10.02 22.85 -13.77
N GLY A 365 9.06 22.67 -12.87
CA GLY A 365 7.86 21.88 -13.10
C GLY A 365 6.84 22.59 -13.98
N ALA A 366 5.96 21.81 -14.59
CA ALA A 366 4.91 22.28 -15.48
C ALA A 366 3.56 21.71 -15.07
N LEU A 367 2.51 22.54 -15.18
CA LEU A 367 1.13 22.09 -15.11
C LEU A 367 0.83 21.20 -16.30
N LEU A 368 0.44 19.95 -16.05
CA LEU A 368 0.00 19.02 -17.09
C LEU A 368 -1.49 19.13 -17.38
N ALA A 369 -2.31 19.17 -16.33
CA ALA A 369 -3.77 19.16 -16.47
C ALA A 369 -4.46 19.67 -15.21
N ARG A 370 -5.70 20.13 -15.38
CA ARG A 370 -6.61 20.54 -14.30
C ARG A 370 -7.79 19.58 -14.23
N TYR A 371 -8.26 19.30 -13.03
CA TYR A 371 -9.32 18.35 -12.75
C TYR A 371 -10.34 18.97 -11.79
N LYS A 372 -11.60 18.59 -11.99
CA LYS A 372 -12.68 18.95 -11.05
C LYS A 372 -12.59 18.18 -9.73
N GLU A 373 -11.93 17.03 -9.72
CA GLU A 373 -11.83 16.12 -8.58
C GLU A 373 -10.39 15.61 -8.47
N GLN A 374 -9.88 15.52 -7.24
CA GLN A 374 -8.54 14.98 -6.96
C GLN A 374 -8.36 13.55 -7.47
N ALA A 375 -9.37 12.70 -7.33
CA ALA A 375 -9.31 11.31 -7.76
C ALA A 375 -8.96 11.17 -9.25
N LYS A 376 -9.44 12.08 -10.13
CA LYS A 376 -9.12 12.05 -11.57
C LYS A 376 -7.68 12.50 -11.85
N ALA A 377 -7.19 13.50 -11.10
CA ALA A 377 -5.80 13.91 -11.17
C ALA A 377 -4.87 12.78 -10.71
N MET A 378 -5.26 12.09 -9.64
CA MET A 378 -4.54 10.96 -9.06
C MET A 378 -4.50 9.75 -9.99
N GLN A 379 -5.64 9.38 -10.58
CA GLN A 379 -5.69 8.35 -11.62
C GLN A 379 -4.74 8.69 -12.77
N LYS A 380 -4.74 9.96 -13.23
CA LYS A 380 -3.82 10.35 -14.30
C LYS A 380 -2.36 10.30 -13.86
N ALA A 381 -2.05 10.66 -12.62
CA ALA A 381 -0.71 10.52 -12.05
C ALA A 381 -0.25 9.05 -12.08
N PHE A 382 -1.09 8.09 -11.65
CA PHE A 382 -0.81 6.66 -11.71
C PHE A 382 -0.73 6.10 -13.14
N GLU A 383 -1.47 6.66 -14.10
CA GLU A 383 -1.32 6.31 -15.52
C GLU A 383 0.03 6.78 -16.07
N LEU A 384 0.49 7.97 -15.68
CA LEU A 384 1.75 8.57 -16.14
C LEU A 384 2.96 8.06 -15.37
N CYS A 385 2.74 7.58 -14.15
CA CYS A 385 3.72 6.96 -13.29
C CYS A 385 3.15 5.68 -12.66
N PRO A 386 3.11 4.58 -13.42
CA PRO A 386 2.62 3.30 -12.90
C PRO A 386 3.45 2.73 -11.74
N GLU A 387 4.66 3.26 -11.53
CA GLU A 387 5.61 2.85 -10.48
C GLU A 387 5.60 3.73 -9.22
N GLY A 388 4.85 4.84 -9.22
CA GLY A 388 4.99 5.90 -8.22
C GLY A 388 3.86 6.04 -7.22
#